data_AF-A0A2C9M111-F1
#
_entry.id   AF-A0A2C9M111-F1
#
_cell.length_a   1.000
_cell.length_b   1.000
_cell.length_c   1.000
_cell.angle_alpha   90.00
_cell.angle_beta   90.00
_cell.angle_gamma   90.00
#
_symmetry.space_group_name_H-M   'P 1'
#
loop_
_entity.id
_entity.type
_entity.pdbx_description
1 polymer ?
#
loop_
_entity_poly.entity_id
_entity_poly.type
_entity_poly.pdbx_seq_one_letter_code
_entity_poly.pdbx_strand_id
1 'polypeptide(L)'
;MWVGSVDILGLAWIKTICSTNGQSSSAIEEMGDYSSIITAAHELGHSLSAQHDGYLNFCSFEDRYLMASSDSYPTQLTRQHPWRFSYCTVNYIVSYLTLLSDT
;
A
#
# COMPACT_ATOMS: atom_id res chain seq x y z
N MET A 1 5.17 -11.77 -15.21
CA MET A 1 4.05 -12.14 -16.08
C MET A 1 3.62 -13.56 -15.77
N TRP A 2 2.64 -13.70 -14.87
CA TRP A 2 1.73 -14.84 -14.77
C TRP A 2 0.33 -14.24 -14.65
N VAL A 3 -0.64 -14.83 -15.36
CA VAL A 3 -2.03 -14.37 -15.43
C VAL A 3 -2.87 -15.47 -14.78
N GLY A 4 -3.51 -15.19 -13.65
CA GLY A 4 -4.49 -16.07 -13.03
C GLY A 4 -4.89 -15.64 -11.62
N SER A 5 -6.12 -15.11 -11.48
CA SER A 5 -6.72 -14.55 -10.24
C SER A 5 -6.08 -13.22 -9.77
N VAL A 6 -6.86 -12.36 -9.11
CA VAL A 6 -6.29 -11.19 -8.41
C VAL A 6 -5.41 -11.75 -7.29
N ASP A 7 -4.12 -11.92 -7.56
CA ASP A 7 -3.17 -12.45 -6.59
C ASP A 7 -3.09 -11.47 -5.42
N ILE A 8 -3.70 -11.84 -4.29
CA ILE A 8 -3.54 -11.14 -3.02
C ILE A 8 -2.18 -11.55 -2.46
N LEU A 9 -1.16 -10.77 -2.77
CA LEU A 9 0.21 -11.02 -2.32
C LEU A 9 0.42 -10.62 -0.85
N GLY A 10 -0.50 -9.87 -0.26
CA GLY A 10 -0.41 -9.36 1.09
C GLY A 10 -1.78 -9.03 1.68
N LEU A 11 -1.86 -8.98 3.01
CA LEU A 11 -3.06 -8.54 3.71
C LEU A 11 -2.72 -7.85 5.03
N ALA A 12 -3.32 -6.69 5.25
CA ALA A 12 -3.28 -5.95 6.50
C ALA A 12 -4.61 -5.29 6.83
N TRP A 13 -4.80 -4.99 8.12
CA TRP A 13 -5.92 -4.17 8.58
C TRP A 13 -5.63 -2.68 8.41
N ILE A 14 -6.60 -1.93 7.92
CA ILE A 14 -6.44 -0.48 7.74
C ILE A 14 -6.53 0.26 9.09
N LYS A 15 -5.61 1.20 9.34
CA LYS A 15 -5.61 2.09 10.52
C LYS A 15 -5.51 1.32 11.84
N THR A 16 -4.55 0.41 11.90
CA THR A 16 -4.39 -0.51 13.05
C THR A 16 -2.98 -0.53 13.62
N ILE A 17 -2.07 0.31 13.12
CA ILE A 17 -0.74 0.46 13.71
C ILE A 17 -0.89 0.73 15.21
N CYS A 18 -0.03 0.11 16.02
CA CYS A 18 -0.04 0.18 17.49
C CYS A 18 -1.24 -0.51 18.20
N SER A 19 -2.20 -1.10 17.47
CA SER A 19 -3.27 -1.89 18.10
C SER A 19 -2.72 -3.16 18.74
N THR A 20 -3.10 -3.42 20.00
CA THR A 20 -2.61 -4.56 20.79
C THR A 20 -3.47 -5.82 20.68
N ASN A 21 -4.54 -5.77 19.89
CA ASN A 21 -5.46 -6.90 19.67
C ASN A 21 -5.03 -7.85 18.52
N GLY A 22 -3.79 -7.73 18.06
CA GLY A 22 -3.24 -8.51 16.94
C GLY A 22 -3.52 -7.92 15.55
N GLN A 23 -4.33 -6.88 15.42
CA GLN A 23 -4.62 -6.26 14.11
C GLN A 23 -3.47 -5.41 13.57
N SER A 24 -2.52 -4.98 14.41
CA SER A 24 -1.27 -4.32 13.99
C SER A 24 -0.28 -5.32 13.37
N SER A 25 -0.77 -6.16 12.46
CA SER A 25 -0.03 -7.24 11.81
C SER A 25 -0.40 -7.29 10.32
N SER A 26 0.53 -7.79 9.50
CA SER A 26 0.29 -8.10 8.10
C SER A 26 0.83 -9.49 7.77
N ALA A 27 0.25 -10.12 6.75
CA ALA A 27 0.73 -11.38 6.18
C ALA A 27 1.16 -11.13 4.73
N ILE A 28 2.39 -11.52 4.38
CA ILE A 28 2.99 -11.28 3.08
C ILE A 28 3.36 -12.62 2.45
N GLU A 29 2.97 -12.83 1.20
CA GLU A 29 3.42 -13.96 0.39
C GLU A 29 4.81 -13.67 -0.20
N GLU A 30 5.77 -14.55 0.09
CA GLU A 30 7.13 -14.45 -0.46
C GLU A 30 7.21 -15.19 -1.81
N MET A 31 7.45 -14.44 -2.87
CA MET A 31 7.49 -14.95 -4.25
C MET A 31 8.91 -15.00 -4.84
N GLY A 32 9.93 -14.64 -4.05
CA GLY A 32 11.32 -14.47 -4.50
C GLY A 32 11.57 -13.11 -5.15
N ASP A 33 12.77 -12.94 -5.71
CA ASP A 33 13.18 -11.77 -6.51
C ASP A 33 13.03 -10.40 -5.79
N TYR A 34 13.13 -10.39 -4.46
CA TYR A 34 12.99 -9.19 -3.62
C TYR A 34 11.63 -8.45 -3.77
N SER A 35 10.66 -9.08 -4.42
CA SER A 35 9.35 -8.47 -4.71
C SER A 35 8.50 -8.26 -3.45
N SER A 36 8.69 -9.11 -2.44
CA SER A 36 7.99 -9.04 -1.15
C SER A 36 8.22 -7.75 -0.37
N ILE A 37 9.31 -7.02 -0.64
CA ILE A 37 9.58 -5.72 -0.02
C ILE A 37 8.51 -4.70 -0.42
N ILE A 38 8.07 -4.72 -1.69
CA ILE A 38 7.03 -3.82 -2.20
C ILE A 38 5.70 -4.16 -1.54
N THR A 39 5.35 -5.44 -1.49
CA THR A 39 4.11 -5.90 -0.83
C THR A 39 4.12 -5.59 0.67
N ALA A 40 5.23 -5.86 1.37
CA ALA A 40 5.35 -5.53 2.79
C ALA A 40 5.18 -4.03 3.06
N ALA A 41 5.73 -3.18 2.19
CA ALA A 41 5.56 -1.74 2.30
C ALA A 41 4.13 -1.28 1.99
N HIS A 42 3.46 -1.93 1.02
CA HIS A 42 2.04 -1.72 0.70
C HIS A 42 1.15 -2.03 1.91
N GLU A 43 1.32 -3.22 2.50
CA GLU A 43 0.54 -3.63 3.67
C GLU A 43 0.82 -2.76 4.90
N LEU A 44 2.05 -2.31 5.10
CA LEU A 44 2.38 -1.34 6.13
C LEU A 44 1.64 0.00 5.89
N GLY A 45 1.50 0.41 4.63
CA GLY A 45 0.69 1.56 4.23
C GLY A 45 -0.76 1.44 4.73
N HIS A 46 -1.38 0.28 4.54
CA HIS A 46 -2.72 0.00 5.10
C HIS A 46 -2.74 0.12 6.63
N SER A 47 -1.81 -0.51 7.35
CA SER A 47 -1.73 -0.37 8.81
C SER A 47 -1.62 1.09 9.26
N LEU A 48 -0.94 1.93 8.46
CA LEU A 48 -0.83 3.38 8.61
C LEU A 48 -2.00 4.19 8.03
N SER A 49 -3.16 3.56 7.82
CA SER A 49 -4.44 4.10 7.35
C SER A 49 -4.60 4.39 5.85
N ALA A 50 -3.58 4.14 5.03
CA ALA A 50 -3.68 4.39 3.61
C ALA A 50 -4.73 3.47 2.96
N GLN A 51 -5.54 4.03 2.07
CA GLN A 51 -6.35 3.27 1.13
C GLN A 51 -5.63 3.16 -0.21
N HIS A 52 -6.10 2.27 -1.08
CA HIS A 52 -5.55 2.17 -2.43
C HIS A 52 -5.69 3.48 -3.20
N ASP A 53 -4.70 3.80 -4.03
CA ASP A 53 -4.86 4.76 -5.11
C ASP A 53 -5.95 4.26 -6.07
N GLY A 54 -6.85 5.16 -6.46
CA GLY A 54 -8.02 4.87 -7.30
C GLY A 54 -9.27 4.45 -6.54
N TYR A 55 -9.22 4.29 -5.21
CA TYR A 55 -10.38 3.96 -4.39
C TYR A 55 -10.86 5.15 -3.57
N LEU A 56 -11.97 5.77 -4.01
CA LEU A 56 -12.60 6.93 -3.35
C LEU A 56 -11.65 8.12 -3.12
N ASN A 57 -10.61 8.24 -3.93
CA ASN A 57 -9.66 9.36 -3.95
C ASN A 57 -9.29 9.71 -5.40
N PHE A 58 -8.59 10.82 -5.59
CA PHE A 58 -8.26 11.35 -6.92
C PHE A 58 -6.93 10.84 -7.49
N CYS A 59 -6.14 10.08 -6.73
CA CYS A 59 -4.93 9.46 -7.24
C CYS A 59 -5.32 8.25 -8.08
N SER A 60 -4.67 8.07 -9.24
CA SER A 60 -4.95 6.97 -10.15
C SER A 60 -4.11 5.75 -9.80
N PHE A 61 -4.67 4.54 -9.94
CA PHE A 61 -3.88 3.31 -9.75
C PHE A 61 -2.90 3.09 -10.91
N GLU A 62 -3.23 3.60 -12.10
CA GLU A 62 -2.39 3.57 -13.31
C GLU A 62 -1.11 4.41 -13.16
N ASP A 63 -1.04 5.30 -12.17
CA ASP A 63 0.21 5.99 -11.81
C ASP A 63 1.24 5.06 -11.17
N ARG A 64 0.84 3.86 -10.72
CA ARG A 64 1.74 2.80 -10.17
C ARG A 64 2.53 3.24 -8.95
N TYR A 65 2.00 4.16 -8.15
CA TYR A 65 2.53 4.39 -6.81
C TYR A 65 2.32 3.15 -5.94
N LEU A 66 3.06 3.08 -4.83
CA LEU A 66 3.14 1.89 -3.99
C LEU A 66 1.77 1.36 -3.53
N MET A 67 0.76 2.23 -3.35
CA MET A 67 -0.61 1.84 -2.95
C MET A 67 -1.58 1.67 -4.12
N ALA A 68 -1.11 1.50 -5.35
CA ALA A 68 -1.99 1.17 -6.48
C ALA A 68 -2.78 -0.11 -6.20
N SER A 69 -4.10 -0.09 -6.47
CA SER A 69 -5.00 -1.23 -6.22
C SER A 69 -4.73 -2.46 -7.10
N SER A 70 -3.97 -2.28 -8.19
CA SER A 70 -3.58 -3.34 -9.11
C SER A 70 -2.32 -2.95 -9.87
N ASP A 71 -1.59 -3.93 -10.40
CA ASP A 71 -0.45 -3.66 -11.26
C ASP A 71 -0.90 -3.19 -12.65
N SER A 72 -0.12 -2.30 -13.23
CA SER A 72 -0.31 -1.81 -14.60
C SER A 72 1.04 -1.71 -15.30
N TYR A 73 1.03 -1.65 -16.63
CA TYR A 73 2.28 -1.66 -17.40
C TYR A 73 3.14 -0.41 -17.09
N PRO A 74 4.44 -0.58 -16.77
CA PRO A 74 5.33 0.54 -16.52
C PRO A 74 5.50 1.42 -17.77
N THR A 75 5.37 2.73 -17.60
CA THR A 75 5.81 3.72 -18.58
C THR A 75 7.14 4.33 -18.15
N GLN A 76 7.78 5.13 -19.02
CA GLN A 76 8.99 5.86 -18.62
C GLN A 76 8.74 6.82 -17.44
N LEU A 77 7.52 7.36 -17.32
CA LEU A 77 7.15 8.25 -16.22
C LEU A 77 6.86 7.48 -14.93
N THR A 78 6.22 6.32 -15.02
CA THR A 78 5.73 5.58 -13.84
C THR A 78 6.67 4.49 -13.34
N ARG A 79 7.81 4.25 -14.01
CA ARG A 79 8.76 3.17 -13.67
C ARG A 79 9.29 3.23 -12.24
N GLN A 80 9.46 4.43 -11.67
CA GLN A 80 10.01 4.61 -10.32
C GLN A 80 8.94 4.79 -9.24
N HIS A 81 7.67 4.93 -9.62
CA HIS A 81 6.57 5.16 -8.68
C HIS A 81 6.33 4.00 -7.69
N PRO A 82 6.61 2.72 -8.02
CA PRO A 82 6.45 1.63 -7.04
C PRO A 82 7.32 1.78 -5.79
N TRP A 83 8.30 2.67 -5.78
CA TRP A 83 9.17 2.97 -4.64
C TRP A 83 8.76 4.23 -3.89
N ARG A 84 7.57 4.77 -4.17
CA ARG A 84 7.06 6.04 -3.63
C ARG A 84 5.59 5.93 -3.29
N PHE A 85 5.18 6.66 -2.27
CA PHE A 85 3.77 6.89 -2.00
C PHE A 85 3.22 8.02 -2.88
N SER A 86 1.95 7.88 -3.27
CA SER A 86 1.20 8.96 -3.93
C SER A 86 0.90 10.09 -2.95
N TYR A 87 0.43 11.23 -3.48
CA TYR A 87 -0.07 12.31 -2.64
C TYR A 87 -1.23 11.87 -1.73
N CYS A 88 -2.18 11.07 -2.24
CA CYS A 88 -3.33 10.60 -1.46
C CYS A 88 -2.89 9.71 -0.31
N THR A 89 -1.96 8.79 -0.57
CA THR A 89 -1.38 7.92 0.45
C THR A 89 -0.68 8.71 1.54
N VAL A 90 0.18 9.66 1.17
CA VAL A 90 0.88 10.52 2.14
C VAL A 90 -0.13 11.28 3.02
N ASN A 91 -1.20 11.80 2.41
CA ASN A 91 -2.23 12.53 3.16
C ASN A 91 -2.95 11.64 4.19
N TYR A 92 -3.30 10.39 3.84
CA TYR A 92 -3.89 9.45 4.80
C TYR A 92 -2.95 9.18 5.98
N ILE A 93 -1.69 8.84 5.69
CA ILE A 93 -0.69 8.50 6.72
C ILE A 93 -0.47 9.70 7.64
N VAL A 94 -0.22 10.89 7.10
CA VAL A 94 0.04 12.10 7.92
C VAL A 94 -1.18 12.46 8.77
N SER A 95 -2.38 12.38 8.20
CA SER A 95 -3.62 12.64 8.95
C SER A 95 -3.79 11.67 10.12
N TYR A 96 -3.51 10.38 9.91
CA TYR A 96 -3.62 9.39 10.98
C TYR A 96 -2.52 9.52 12.04
N LEU A 97 -1.27 9.76 11.64
CA LEU A 97 -0.18 9.98 12.60
C LEU A 97 -0.43 11.22 13.46
N THR A 98 -1.03 12.28 12.89
CA THR A 98 -1.42 13.47 13.65
C THR A 98 -2.49 13.14 14.70
N LEU A 99 -3.48 12.31 14.34
CA LEU A 99 -4.48 11.83 15.29
C LEU A 99 -3.89 10.97 16.41
N LEU A 100 -2.84 10.20 16.13
CA LEU A 100 -2.15 9.38 17.14
C LEU A 100 -1.21 10.19 18.04
N SER A 101 -0.66 11.31 17.56
CA SER A 101 0.18 12.17 18.39
C SER A 101 -0.61 13.00 19.42
N ASP A 102 -1.92 13.11 19.22
CA ASP A 102 -2.84 13.84 20.10
C ASP A 102 -3.45 12.95 21.21
N THR A 103 -3.03 11.68 21.31
CA THR A 103 -3.47 10.72 22.35
C THR A 103 -2.37 10.44 23.36
#